data_AF-A0A9P8MUI5-F1
#
_entry.id   AF-A0A9P8MUI5-F1
#
_cell.length_a   1.000
_cell.length_b   1.000
_cell.length_c   1.000
_cell.angle_alpha   90.00
_cell.angle_beta   90.00
_cell.angle_gamma   90.00
#
_symmetry.space_group_name_H-M   'P 1'
#
loop_
_entity.id
_entity.type
_entity.pdbx_description
1 polymer ?
#
loop_
_entity_poly.entity_id
_entity_poly.type
_entity_poly.pdbx_seq_one_letter_code
_entity_poly.pdbx_strand_id
1 'polypeptide(L)'
;MQTKNFLYALLALVEITAAVPSSLERRIDWGTVKRTASVTIQNNAPEKIKSVSLIHKYSSVYKSRAEWPLIEQGKSPDPDNRTTVEYNTGPFTTGRDWWLLSFYNDDITINYMTNPNNFRDVVDFLESIGTVTTISLFGATAGVLAAAVAKATTDRLFDSETTVGFKQHILRSEDADKLTTIVINADYTITFKSESGISETVTARRVPDIQVKNEKGVLVAQSQKR
;
A
#
# COMPACT_ATOMS: atom_id res chain seq x y z
N MET A 1 49.88 81.12 10.97
CA MET A 1 50.67 80.19 11.79
C MET A 1 49.75 79.09 12.29
N GLN A 2 50.09 77.82 12.03
CA GLN A 2 49.90 76.59 12.84
C GLN A 2 48.57 76.41 13.62
N THR A 3 47.85 75.27 13.62
CA THR A 3 48.25 73.86 13.45
C THR A 3 46.99 72.98 13.34
N LYS A 4 47.18 71.77 12.79
CA LYS A 4 46.23 70.65 12.65
C LYS A 4 45.80 70.05 14.01
N ASN A 5 44.60 69.44 14.09
CA ASN A 5 44.43 68.00 14.41
C ASN A 5 42.95 67.55 14.57
N PHE A 6 42.63 66.48 13.83
CA PHE A 6 41.67 65.37 14.01
C PHE A 6 40.63 65.38 15.15
N LEU A 7 39.36 65.06 14.84
CA LEU A 7 38.72 63.77 15.21
C LEU A 7 37.34 63.54 14.55
N TYR A 8 37.06 62.27 14.27
CA TYR A 8 35.88 61.66 13.62
C TYR A 8 34.63 61.56 14.52
N ALA A 9 33.43 61.57 13.92
CA ALA A 9 32.30 60.64 14.16
C ALA A 9 31.06 61.07 13.33
N LEU A 10 30.74 60.35 12.24
CA LEU A 10 29.72 59.30 12.16
C LEU A 10 28.29 59.85 11.88
N LEU A 11 27.99 60.11 10.60
CA LEU A 11 26.61 60.11 10.11
C LEU A 11 26.23 58.66 9.77
N ALA A 12 25.33 58.07 10.54
CA ALA A 12 24.62 56.86 10.13
C ALA A 12 23.41 57.28 9.30
N LEU A 13 23.53 57.21 7.97
CA LEU A 13 22.36 57.21 7.08
C LEU A 13 21.89 55.76 6.96
N VAL A 14 20.68 55.48 7.44
CA VAL A 14 20.01 54.20 7.27
C VAL A 14 19.50 54.12 5.83
N GLU A 15 20.20 53.39 4.97
CA GLU A 15 19.60 52.90 3.73
C GLU A 15 18.85 51.60 4.03
N ILE A 16 17.52 51.68 4.06
CA ILE A 16 16.66 50.49 4.02
C ILE A 16 16.64 50.02 2.57
N THR A 17 17.60 49.20 2.17
CA THR A 17 17.46 48.40 0.95
C THR A 17 16.44 47.31 1.24
N ALA A 18 15.22 47.48 0.74
CA ALA A 18 14.26 46.40 0.64
C ALA A 18 14.84 45.35 -0.31
N ALA A 19 15.42 44.29 0.25
CA ALA A 19 15.87 43.14 -0.52
C ALA A 19 14.64 42.44 -1.09
N VAL A 20 14.45 42.57 -2.41
CA VAL A 20 13.57 41.70 -3.18
C VAL A 20 14.11 40.27 -3.04
N PRO A 21 13.35 39.28 -2.56
CA PRO A 21 13.84 37.91 -2.48
C PRO A 21 14.06 37.40 -3.91
N SER A 22 15.32 37.08 -4.22
CA SER A 22 15.71 36.45 -5.47
C SER A 22 15.07 35.07 -5.57
N SER A 23 14.18 34.92 -6.55
CA SER A 23 13.64 33.64 -6.98
C SER A 23 14.74 32.81 -7.65
N LEU A 24 15.50 32.00 -6.89
CA LEU A 24 16.26 30.82 -7.34
C LEU A 24 17.22 30.28 -6.25
N GLU A 25 16.71 29.91 -5.08
CA GLU A 25 17.36 28.87 -4.29
C GLU A 25 16.62 27.55 -4.52
N ARG A 26 17.08 26.79 -5.51
CA ARG A 26 16.79 25.37 -5.58
C ARG A 26 17.57 24.74 -4.41
N ARG A 27 17.02 24.79 -3.20
CA ARG A 27 17.52 23.99 -2.07
C ARG A 27 17.50 22.54 -2.53
N ILE A 28 18.68 22.01 -2.84
CA ILE A 28 18.86 20.57 -3.02
C ILE A 28 18.65 19.98 -1.64
N ASP A 29 17.48 19.38 -1.43
CA ASP A 29 17.17 18.65 -0.22
C ASP A 29 17.98 17.35 -0.25
N TRP A 30 19.12 17.35 0.43
CA TRP A 30 20.03 16.20 0.55
C TRP A 30 19.51 15.13 1.51
N GLY A 31 18.36 15.37 2.16
CA GLY A 31 17.76 14.49 3.16
C GLY A 31 16.84 13.42 2.58
N THR A 32 16.52 12.46 3.44
CA THR A 32 15.38 11.57 3.22
C THR A 32 14.09 12.34 3.45
N VAL A 33 13.22 12.37 2.46
CA VAL A 33 11.91 13.02 2.53
C VAL A 33 10.82 11.95 2.61
N LYS A 34 10.10 11.93 3.73
CA LYS A 34 8.89 11.11 3.90
C LYS A 34 7.77 11.67 3.02
N ARG A 35 7.07 10.77 2.32
CA ARG A 35 5.99 11.08 1.40
C ARG A 35 4.83 10.12 1.60
N THR A 36 3.68 10.54 1.09
CA THR A 36 2.44 9.77 1.07
C THR A 36 1.91 9.67 -0.34
N ALA A 37 1.22 8.57 -0.63
CA ALA A 37 0.42 8.41 -1.85
C ALA A 37 -0.93 7.76 -1.50
N SER A 38 -1.98 8.15 -2.21
CA SER A 38 -3.26 7.47 -2.12
C SER A 38 -3.27 6.24 -3.02
N VAL A 39 -3.95 5.18 -2.62
CA VAL A 39 -4.04 3.92 -3.36
C VAL A 39 -5.48 3.46 -3.46
N THR A 40 -5.84 2.94 -4.63
CA THR A 40 -7.12 2.26 -4.88
C THR A 40 -6.92 0.98 -5.69
N ILE A 41 -7.95 0.13 -5.68
CA ILE A 41 -8.01 -1.10 -6.47
C ILE A 41 -9.06 -0.92 -7.57
N GLN A 42 -8.71 -1.23 -8.81
CA GLN A 42 -9.65 -1.31 -9.92
C GLN A 42 -9.87 -2.78 -10.28
N ASN A 43 -11.11 -3.26 -10.16
CA ASN A 43 -11.47 -4.62 -10.54
C ASN A 43 -11.89 -4.67 -12.02
N ASN A 44 -11.01 -5.18 -12.90
CA ASN A 44 -11.35 -5.50 -14.29
C ASN A 44 -11.47 -7.02 -14.51
N ALA A 45 -11.54 -7.82 -13.44
CA ALA A 45 -11.78 -9.26 -13.54
C ALA A 45 -13.16 -9.54 -14.16
N PRO A 46 -13.42 -10.77 -14.65
CA PRO A 46 -14.70 -11.14 -15.24
C PRO A 46 -15.86 -11.17 -14.22
N GLU A 47 -15.57 -11.10 -12.94
CA GLU A 47 -16.51 -11.22 -11.83
C GLU A 47 -16.23 -10.16 -10.74
N LYS A 48 -17.17 -10.02 -9.81
CA LYS A 48 -16.89 -9.30 -8.56
C LYS A 48 -15.86 -10.06 -7.74
N ILE A 49 -15.03 -9.31 -7.03
CA ILE A 49 -14.03 -9.86 -6.12
C ILE A 49 -14.42 -9.54 -4.69
N LYS A 50 -14.10 -10.45 -3.79
CA LYS A 50 -14.40 -10.32 -2.37
C LYS A 50 -13.14 -10.37 -1.53
N SER A 51 -13.28 -9.87 -0.32
CA SER A 51 -12.26 -10.01 0.72
C SER A 51 -10.88 -9.54 0.24
N VAL A 52 -10.85 -8.36 -0.38
CA VAL A 52 -9.64 -7.77 -0.95
C VAL A 52 -8.80 -7.22 0.18
N SER A 53 -7.52 -7.57 0.18
CA SER A 53 -6.54 -7.25 1.21
C SER A 53 -5.29 -6.72 0.52
N LEU A 54 -4.88 -5.50 0.84
CA LEU A 54 -3.66 -4.89 0.35
C LEU A 54 -2.70 -4.66 1.51
N ILE A 55 -1.44 -5.01 1.31
CA ILE A 55 -0.34 -4.67 2.21
C ILE A 55 0.73 -3.95 1.40
N HIS A 56 1.19 -2.83 1.93
CA HIS A 56 2.36 -2.12 1.46
C HIS A 56 3.41 -2.06 2.56
N LYS A 57 4.66 -2.29 2.18
CA LYS A 57 5.82 -2.13 3.07
C LYS A 57 6.87 -1.31 2.35
N TYR A 58 7.25 -0.17 2.93
CA TYR A 58 8.46 0.53 2.54
C TYR A 58 9.64 -0.04 3.33
N SER A 59 10.27 -1.09 2.77
CA SER A 59 11.23 -1.95 3.47
C SER A 59 10.74 -2.31 4.88
N SER A 60 11.56 -2.08 5.91
CA SER A 60 11.21 -2.32 7.33
C SER A 60 10.79 -1.04 8.07
N VAL A 61 10.55 0.07 7.35
CA VAL A 61 10.35 1.40 7.97
C VAL A 61 8.87 1.74 8.12
N TYR A 62 8.09 1.58 7.05
CA TYR A 62 6.65 1.85 7.06
C TYR A 62 5.89 0.61 6.61
N LYS A 63 4.75 0.37 7.23
CA LYS A 63 3.83 -0.71 6.85
C LYS A 63 2.41 -0.16 6.86
N SER A 64 1.70 -0.37 5.78
CA SER A 64 0.31 0.05 5.60
C SER A 64 -0.51 -1.13 5.13
N ARG A 65 -1.81 -1.12 5.47
CA ARG A 65 -2.75 -2.13 4.98
C ARG A 65 -4.11 -1.52 4.69
N ALA A 66 -4.88 -2.22 3.88
CA ALA A 66 -6.26 -1.89 3.60
C ALA A 66 -7.06 -3.13 3.26
N GLU A 67 -8.36 -3.09 3.56
CA GLU A 67 -9.29 -4.15 3.25
C GLU A 67 -10.53 -3.59 2.56
N TRP A 68 -11.02 -4.29 1.53
CA TRP A 68 -12.32 -4.02 0.90
C TRP A 68 -13.14 -5.31 0.86
N PRO A 69 -14.35 -5.33 1.44
CA PRO A 69 -15.15 -6.55 1.52
C PRO A 69 -15.64 -7.02 0.13
N LEU A 70 -15.89 -6.09 -0.77
CA LEU A 70 -16.44 -6.33 -2.09
C LEU A 70 -15.98 -5.22 -3.04
N ILE A 71 -15.55 -5.60 -4.24
CA ILE A 71 -15.37 -4.67 -5.35
C ILE A 71 -16.10 -5.24 -6.56
N GLU A 72 -17.13 -4.52 -7.00
CA GLU A 72 -17.94 -4.91 -8.16
C GLU A 72 -17.11 -4.97 -9.44
N GLN A 73 -17.56 -5.77 -10.40
CA GLN A 73 -16.92 -5.86 -11.70
C GLN A 73 -16.86 -4.49 -12.40
N GLY A 74 -15.68 -4.16 -12.93
CA GLY A 74 -15.42 -2.90 -13.62
C GLY A 74 -15.36 -1.67 -12.70
N LYS A 75 -15.36 -1.85 -11.38
CA LYS A 75 -15.40 -0.74 -10.41
C LYS A 75 -14.12 -0.64 -9.58
N SER A 76 -13.95 0.54 -9.00
CA SER A 76 -13.06 0.79 -7.87
C SER A 76 -13.91 1.04 -6.61
N PRO A 77 -13.36 0.87 -5.40
CA PRO A 77 -13.96 1.37 -4.17
C PRO A 77 -14.28 2.86 -4.26
N ASP A 78 -15.24 3.32 -3.44
CA ASP A 78 -15.53 4.74 -3.30
C ASP A 78 -14.26 5.54 -2.96
N PRO A 79 -14.13 6.79 -3.42
CA PRO A 79 -12.95 7.62 -3.16
C PRO A 79 -12.59 7.76 -1.67
N ASP A 80 -13.58 7.75 -0.79
CA ASP A 80 -13.39 7.84 0.66
C ASP A 80 -12.84 6.55 1.28
N ASN A 81 -12.89 5.44 0.54
CA ASN A 81 -12.35 4.13 0.92
C ASN A 81 -10.97 3.87 0.30
N ARG A 82 -10.26 4.90 -0.17
CA ARG A 82 -8.85 4.79 -0.58
C ARG A 82 -7.96 4.62 0.65
N THR A 83 -6.81 3.99 0.45
CA THR A 83 -5.79 3.89 1.52
C THR A 83 -4.63 4.83 1.25
N THR A 84 -3.95 5.26 2.31
CA THR A 84 -2.74 6.07 2.22
C THR A 84 -1.55 5.21 2.60
N VAL A 85 -0.53 5.22 1.75
CA VAL A 85 0.74 4.54 2.00
C VAL A 85 1.84 5.55 2.24
N GLU A 86 2.85 5.14 3.01
CA GLU A 86 3.98 5.98 3.38
C GLU A 86 5.28 5.42 2.81
N TYR A 87 6.11 6.29 2.25
CA TYR A 87 7.39 5.91 1.66
C TYR A 87 8.41 7.03 1.79
N ASN A 88 9.68 6.72 1.56
CA ASN A 88 10.74 7.72 1.56
C ASN A 88 11.30 7.94 0.16
N THR A 89 11.73 9.16 -0.10
CA THR A 89 12.46 9.54 -1.32
C THR A 89 13.70 10.32 -0.96
N GLY A 90 14.68 10.37 -1.87
CA GLY A 90 15.90 11.13 -1.69
C GLY A 90 17.08 10.45 -2.39
N PRO A 91 18.21 11.16 -2.60
CA PRO A 91 19.35 10.64 -3.35
C PRO A 91 20.03 9.44 -2.68
N PHE A 92 19.82 9.22 -1.37
CA PHE A 92 20.45 8.14 -0.60
C PHE A 92 19.45 7.13 -0.03
N THR A 93 18.18 7.19 -0.44
CA THR A 93 17.19 6.20 0.00
C THR A 93 17.42 4.87 -0.71
N THR A 94 17.70 3.82 0.06
CA THR A 94 17.82 2.43 -0.43
C THR A 94 16.56 1.60 -0.18
N GLY A 95 15.57 2.20 0.47
CA GLY A 95 14.30 1.54 0.76
C GLY A 95 13.53 1.23 -0.52
N ARG A 96 12.69 0.21 -0.45
CA ARG A 96 11.91 -0.30 -1.57
C ARG A 96 10.47 -0.48 -1.15
N ASP A 97 9.56 -0.14 -2.04
CA ASP A 97 8.13 -0.38 -1.90
C ASP A 97 7.78 -1.80 -2.33
N TRP A 98 7.34 -2.59 -1.37
CA TRP A 98 6.90 -3.97 -1.53
C TRP A 98 5.39 -4.03 -1.34
N TRP A 99 4.69 -4.69 -2.26
CA TRP A 99 3.23 -4.76 -2.30
C TRP A 99 2.75 -6.19 -2.35
N LEU A 100 1.77 -6.52 -1.51
CA LEU A 100 1.05 -7.78 -1.56
C LEU A 100 -0.43 -7.49 -1.70
N LEU A 101 -1.04 -7.97 -2.77
CA LEU A 101 -2.49 -7.95 -2.95
C LEU A 101 -3.01 -9.37 -2.85
N SER A 102 -4.06 -9.56 -2.06
CA SER A 102 -4.81 -10.80 -1.91
C SER A 102 -6.29 -10.52 -2.12
N PHE A 103 -7.00 -11.39 -2.83
CA PHE A 103 -8.44 -11.29 -3.01
C PHE A 103 -9.05 -12.66 -3.28
N TYR A 104 -10.36 -12.74 -3.24
CA TYR A 104 -11.11 -13.96 -3.51
C TYR A 104 -12.06 -13.72 -4.69
N ASN A 105 -12.34 -14.79 -5.44
CA ASN A 105 -13.45 -14.79 -6.39
C ASN A 105 -14.81 -14.64 -5.68
N ASP A 106 -15.89 -14.50 -6.45
CA ASP A 106 -17.21 -14.16 -5.87
C ASP A 106 -17.71 -15.19 -4.85
N ASP A 107 -17.48 -16.47 -5.08
CA ASP A 107 -17.93 -17.53 -4.17
C ASP A 107 -16.97 -17.79 -2.98
N ILE A 108 -15.86 -17.06 -2.89
CA ILE A 108 -14.83 -17.21 -1.84
C ILE A 108 -14.23 -18.63 -1.84
N THR A 109 -14.16 -19.29 -2.99
CA THR A 109 -13.56 -20.64 -3.12
C THR A 109 -12.13 -20.62 -3.62
N ILE A 110 -11.70 -19.54 -4.27
CA ILE A 110 -10.34 -19.36 -4.77
C ILE A 110 -9.79 -18.06 -4.22
N ASN A 111 -8.63 -18.16 -3.56
CA ASN A 111 -7.85 -17.01 -3.14
C ASN A 111 -6.71 -16.76 -4.15
N TYR A 112 -6.65 -15.55 -4.66
CA TYR A 112 -5.61 -15.04 -5.54
C TYR A 112 -4.68 -14.13 -4.75
N MET A 113 -3.37 -14.22 -5.00
CA MET A 113 -2.36 -13.39 -4.36
C MET A 113 -1.26 -13.01 -5.34
N THR A 114 -0.70 -11.80 -5.26
CA THR A 114 0.43 -11.41 -6.11
C THR A 114 1.58 -12.40 -5.95
N ASN A 115 2.23 -12.75 -7.06
CA ASN A 115 3.39 -13.61 -7.07
C ASN A 115 4.37 -13.23 -8.19
N PRO A 116 5.43 -12.47 -7.90
CA PRO A 116 6.38 -12.03 -8.92
C PRO A 116 7.39 -13.09 -9.36
N ASN A 117 7.66 -14.13 -8.56
CA ASN A 117 8.86 -14.98 -8.71
C ASN A 117 8.59 -16.50 -8.77
N ASN A 118 7.37 -16.91 -9.15
CA ASN A 118 6.89 -18.30 -9.32
C ASN A 118 6.15 -18.91 -8.12
N PHE A 119 5.14 -19.70 -8.45
CA PHE A 119 3.99 -20.13 -7.64
C PHE A 119 4.28 -20.75 -6.27
N ARG A 120 5.43 -21.39 -6.07
CA ARG A 120 5.69 -22.23 -4.90
C ARG A 120 6.01 -21.42 -3.64
N ASP A 121 6.89 -20.41 -3.71
CA ASP A 121 7.36 -19.70 -2.51
C ASP A 121 6.23 -18.98 -1.76
N VAL A 122 5.26 -18.42 -2.49
CA VAL A 122 4.09 -17.75 -1.90
C VAL A 122 3.14 -18.75 -1.28
N VAL A 123 2.91 -19.89 -1.93
CA VAL A 123 2.05 -20.95 -1.38
C VAL A 123 2.69 -21.55 -0.14
N ASP A 124 3.98 -21.89 -0.19
CA ASP A 124 4.74 -22.43 0.93
C ASP A 124 4.74 -21.44 2.11
N PHE A 125 4.90 -20.15 1.84
CA PHE A 125 4.79 -19.11 2.86
C PHE A 125 3.39 -19.10 3.51
N LEU A 126 2.31 -19.15 2.73
CA LEU A 126 0.94 -19.19 3.27
C LEU A 126 0.66 -20.45 4.09
N GLU A 127 1.21 -21.59 3.66
CA GLU A 127 1.13 -22.83 4.44
C GLU A 127 1.89 -22.69 5.76
N SER A 128 3.06 -22.04 5.75
CA SER A 128 3.88 -21.81 6.95
C SER A 128 3.21 -20.93 8.00
N ILE A 129 2.40 -19.94 7.59
CA ILE A 129 1.67 -19.05 8.51
C ILE A 129 0.30 -19.60 8.94
N GLY A 130 -0.01 -20.85 8.58
CA GLY A 130 -1.21 -21.55 8.98
C GLY A 130 -2.28 -21.61 7.87
N THR A 131 -2.70 -22.83 7.56
CA THR A 131 -3.62 -23.15 6.45
C THR A 131 -5.07 -22.80 6.71
N VAL A 132 -5.49 -22.70 7.98
CA VAL A 132 -6.91 -22.56 8.36
C VAL A 132 -7.23 -21.12 8.77
N THR A 133 -8.07 -20.41 8.03
CA THR A 133 -8.64 -19.12 8.47
C THR A 133 -9.90 -19.40 9.28
N THR A 134 -9.85 -19.20 10.60
CA THR A 134 -11.02 -19.36 11.48
C THR A 134 -11.72 -18.02 11.67
N ILE A 135 -13.03 -17.99 11.45
CA ILE A 135 -13.85 -16.78 11.56
C ILE A 135 -15.04 -17.09 12.47
N SER A 136 -15.27 -16.23 13.47
CA SER A 136 -16.47 -16.27 14.30
C SER A 136 -17.51 -15.32 13.72
N LEU A 137 -18.71 -15.81 13.41
CA LEU A 137 -19.76 -14.98 12.79
C LEU A 137 -21.11 -15.21 13.46
N PHE A 138 -21.58 -14.18 14.16
CA PHE A 138 -22.93 -14.09 14.70
C PHE A 138 -23.85 -13.48 13.64
N GLY A 139 -24.85 -14.23 13.15
CA GLY A 139 -25.92 -13.69 12.29
C GLY A 139 -25.44 -12.92 11.04
N ALA A 140 -24.23 -13.21 10.57
CA ALA A 140 -23.53 -12.36 9.62
C ALA A 140 -24.11 -12.49 8.22
N THR A 141 -24.28 -11.35 7.55
CA THR A 141 -24.56 -11.30 6.12
C THR A 141 -23.31 -11.69 5.32
N ALA A 142 -23.47 -11.99 4.02
CA ALA A 142 -22.35 -12.33 3.14
C ALA A 142 -21.23 -11.26 3.11
N GLY A 143 -21.60 -9.97 3.21
CA GLY A 143 -20.64 -8.87 3.25
C GLY A 143 -19.80 -8.85 4.54
N VAL A 144 -20.41 -9.16 5.69
CA VAL A 144 -19.71 -9.25 6.99
C VAL A 144 -18.73 -10.43 6.99
N LEU A 145 -19.13 -11.57 6.41
CA LEU A 145 -18.23 -12.71 6.22
C LEU A 145 -17.01 -12.32 5.37
N ALA A 146 -17.23 -11.67 4.22
CA ALA A 146 -16.15 -11.26 3.34
C ALA A 146 -15.17 -10.29 4.02
N ALA A 147 -15.68 -9.29 4.76
CA ALA A 147 -14.85 -8.38 5.55
C ALA A 147 -13.97 -9.13 6.57
N ALA A 148 -14.55 -10.09 7.28
CA ALA A 148 -13.83 -10.87 8.29
C ALA A 148 -12.78 -11.80 7.68
N VAL A 149 -13.05 -12.41 6.52
CA VAL A 149 -12.07 -13.19 5.73
C VAL A 149 -10.90 -12.29 5.31
N ALA A 150 -11.21 -11.09 4.78
CA ALA A 150 -10.20 -10.12 4.35
C ALA A 150 -9.28 -9.78 5.52
N LYS A 151 -9.87 -9.36 6.64
CA LYS A 151 -9.14 -8.96 7.83
C LYS A 151 -8.27 -10.09 8.38
N ALA A 152 -8.81 -11.29 8.55
CA ALA A 152 -8.04 -12.42 9.07
C ALA A 152 -6.88 -12.82 8.14
N THR A 153 -7.09 -12.70 6.82
CA THR A 153 -6.03 -12.91 5.82
C THR A 153 -4.97 -11.81 5.94
N THR A 154 -5.37 -10.54 5.98
CA THR A 154 -4.44 -9.40 6.11
C THR A 154 -3.66 -9.43 7.41
N ASP A 155 -4.28 -9.73 8.55
CA ASP A 155 -3.62 -9.77 9.87
C ASP A 155 -2.39 -10.71 9.83
N ARG A 156 -2.56 -11.95 9.34
CA ARG A 156 -1.45 -12.92 9.24
C ARG A 156 -0.33 -12.48 8.31
N LEU A 157 -0.68 -11.87 7.18
CA LEU A 157 0.29 -11.43 6.18
C LEU A 157 1.03 -10.17 6.62
N PHE A 158 0.34 -9.28 7.33
CA PHE A 158 0.87 -8.03 7.83
C PHE A 158 1.86 -8.26 8.97
N ASP A 159 1.56 -9.22 9.85
CA ASP A 159 2.40 -9.60 10.99
C ASP A 159 3.69 -10.32 10.56
N SER A 160 3.76 -10.82 9.32
CA SER A 160 5.00 -11.41 8.82
C SER A 160 6.02 -10.33 8.44
N GLU A 161 7.30 -10.53 8.78
CA GLU A 161 8.39 -9.65 8.31
C GLU A 161 8.84 -9.95 6.87
N THR A 162 8.36 -11.04 6.27
CA THR A 162 8.77 -11.43 4.92
C THR A 162 8.24 -10.48 3.83
N THR A 163 8.96 -10.43 2.71
CA THR A 163 8.49 -9.88 1.43
C THR A 163 8.33 -10.97 0.37
N VAL A 164 8.35 -12.25 0.76
CA VAL A 164 8.01 -13.36 -0.13
C VAL A 164 6.58 -13.18 -0.65
N GLY A 165 6.43 -13.19 -1.98
CA GLY A 165 5.16 -12.91 -2.67
C GLY A 165 4.83 -11.43 -2.86
N PHE A 166 5.61 -10.53 -2.27
CA PHE A 166 5.42 -9.11 -2.50
C PHE A 166 6.03 -8.72 -3.85
N LYS A 167 5.24 -8.04 -4.67
CA LYS A 167 5.70 -7.37 -5.87
C LYS A 167 6.35 -6.04 -5.50
N GLN A 168 7.56 -5.80 -6.00
CA GLN A 168 8.16 -4.47 -5.90
C GLN A 168 7.52 -3.51 -6.92
N HIS A 169 7.08 -2.33 -6.47
CA HIS A 169 6.63 -1.22 -7.31
C HIS A 169 6.99 0.10 -6.62
N ILE A 170 8.06 0.75 -7.07
CA ILE A 170 8.68 1.89 -6.37
C ILE A 170 7.87 3.16 -6.57
N LEU A 171 7.54 3.84 -5.47
CA LEU A 171 6.95 5.17 -5.49
C LEU A 171 8.05 6.23 -5.46
N ARG A 172 7.87 7.29 -6.25
CA ARG A 172 8.83 8.39 -6.42
C ARG A 172 8.25 9.71 -5.97
N SER A 173 9.07 10.76 -6.02
CA SER A 173 8.65 12.11 -5.64
C SER A 173 7.46 12.63 -6.46
N GLU A 174 7.32 12.19 -7.70
CA GLU A 174 6.20 12.57 -8.58
C GLU A 174 4.87 11.88 -8.25
N ASP A 175 4.88 10.84 -7.42
CA ASP A 175 3.67 10.15 -6.93
C ASP A 175 3.12 10.75 -5.63
N ALA A 176 3.83 11.72 -5.05
CA ALA A 176 3.46 12.33 -3.79
C ALA A 176 2.06 12.95 -3.88
N ASP A 177 1.19 12.57 -2.94
CA ASP A 177 -0.20 13.02 -2.83
C ASP A 177 -1.04 12.73 -4.09
N LYS A 178 -0.56 11.83 -4.97
CA LYS A 178 -1.28 11.35 -6.14
C LYS A 178 -1.86 9.97 -5.90
N LEU A 179 -2.76 9.58 -6.79
CA LEU A 179 -3.40 8.27 -6.78
C LEU A 179 -2.55 7.25 -7.53
N THR A 180 -2.15 6.20 -6.83
CA THR A 180 -1.69 4.94 -7.42
C THR A 180 -2.89 4.00 -7.59
N THR A 181 -3.07 3.43 -8.77
CA THR A 181 -4.14 2.48 -9.07
C THR A 181 -3.56 1.10 -9.26
N ILE A 182 -4.03 0.13 -8.47
CA ILE A 182 -3.70 -1.28 -8.65
C ILE A 182 -4.86 -1.94 -9.39
N VAL A 183 -4.60 -2.38 -10.62
CA VAL A 183 -5.60 -2.98 -11.50
C VAL A 183 -5.51 -4.49 -11.39
N ILE A 184 -6.63 -5.15 -11.11
CA ILE A 184 -6.80 -6.59 -11.28
C ILE A 184 -7.36 -6.78 -12.69
N ASN A 185 -6.58 -7.39 -13.58
CA ASN A 185 -6.93 -7.56 -14.99
C ASN A 185 -7.93 -8.72 -15.20
N ALA A 186 -8.46 -8.84 -16.41
CA ALA A 186 -9.43 -9.88 -16.77
C ALA A 186 -8.88 -11.31 -16.65
N ASP A 187 -7.57 -11.48 -16.74
CA ASP A 187 -6.85 -12.76 -16.55
C ASP A 187 -6.32 -12.93 -15.10
N TYR A 188 -6.78 -12.07 -14.18
CA TYR A 188 -6.35 -11.98 -12.79
C TYR A 188 -4.88 -11.58 -12.59
N THR A 189 -4.14 -11.20 -13.63
CA THR A 189 -2.84 -10.53 -13.45
C THR A 189 -3.02 -9.15 -12.82
N ILE A 190 -1.97 -8.64 -12.19
CA ILE A 190 -2.01 -7.37 -11.45
C ILE A 190 -1.09 -6.36 -12.12
N THR A 191 -1.63 -5.16 -12.37
CA THR A 191 -0.88 -4.01 -12.86
C THR A 191 -0.90 -2.89 -11.82
N PHE A 192 0.27 -2.48 -11.35
CA PHE A 192 0.47 -1.31 -10.52
C PHE A 192 0.70 -0.10 -11.43
N LYS A 193 -0.11 0.96 -11.27
CA LYS A 193 0.00 2.20 -12.04
C LYS A 193 0.16 3.38 -11.10
N SER A 194 1.31 4.03 -11.17
CA SER A 194 1.59 5.32 -10.52
C SER A 194 1.99 6.34 -11.59
N GLU A 195 2.11 7.62 -11.23
CA GLU A 195 2.62 8.64 -12.17
C GLU A 195 4.01 8.26 -12.67
N SER A 196 4.84 7.75 -11.76
CA SER A 196 6.24 7.39 -12.02
C SER A 196 6.48 6.14 -12.83
N GLY A 197 5.44 5.35 -13.09
CA GLY A 197 5.57 4.17 -13.90
C GLY A 197 4.53 3.09 -13.66
N ILE A 198 4.74 2.00 -14.38
CA ILE A 198 3.86 0.83 -14.39
C ILE A 198 4.70 -0.41 -14.07
N SER A 199 4.18 -1.31 -13.26
CA SER A 199 4.75 -2.64 -13.08
C SER A 199 3.67 -3.71 -13.05
N GLU A 200 4.03 -4.93 -13.43
CA GLU A 200 3.08 -6.03 -13.60
C GLU A 200 3.55 -7.28 -12.86
N THR A 201 2.60 -8.12 -12.46
CA THR A 201 2.86 -9.42 -11.84
C THR A 201 1.71 -10.37 -12.10
N VAL A 202 2.02 -11.67 -12.09
CA VAL A 202 1.00 -12.72 -12.07
C VAL A 202 0.48 -12.94 -10.64
N THR A 203 -0.61 -13.68 -10.52
CA THR A 203 -1.14 -14.15 -9.23
C THR A 203 -0.95 -15.64 -9.04
N ALA A 204 -0.59 -16.05 -7.82
CA ALA A 204 -0.80 -17.42 -7.37
C ALA A 204 -2.27 -17.64 -7.02
N ARG A 205 -2.76 -18.86 -7.24
CA ARG A 205 -4.13 -19.29 -6.90
C ARG A 205 -4.06 -20.40 -5.85
N ARG A 206 -4.97 -20.39 -4.88
CA ARG A 206 -5.13 -21.49 -3.92
C ARG A 206 -6.59 -21.70 -3.52
N VAL A 207 -6.90 -22.92 -3.10
CA VAL A 207 -8.17 -23.24 -2.42
C VAL A 207 -7.95 -23.07 -0.92
N PRO A 208 -8.59 -22.07 -0.28
CA PRO A 208 -8.39 -21.77 1.13
C PRO A 208 -9.17 -22.75 2.02
N ASP A 209 -8.64 -23.08 3.20
CA ASP A 209 -9.39 -23.77 4.27
C ASP A 209 -9.95 -22.71 5.22
N ILE A 210 -11.25 -22.42 5.09
CA ILE A 210 -11.96 -21.41 5.86
C ILE A 210 -12.93 -22.15 6.77
N GLN A 211 -12.80 -21.93 8.06
CA GLN A 211 -13.71 -22.46 9.08
C GLN A 211 -14.54 -21.33 9.67
N VAL A 212 -15.86 -21.43 9.53
CA VAL A 212 -16.80 -20.53 10.20
C VAL A 212 -17.30 -21.22 11.46
N LYS A 213 -17.09 -20.58 12.61
CA LYS A 213 -17.55 -21.05 13.91
C LYS A 213 -18.64 -20.12 14.45
N ASN A 214 -19.59 -20.69 15.18
CA ASN A 214 -20.55 -19.91 15.95
C ASN A 214 -19.95 -19.45 17.28
N GLU A 215 -20.77 -18.74 18.06
CA GLU A 215 -20.45 -18.19 19.38
C GLU A 215 -19.96 -19.21 20.42
N LYS A 216 -20.33 -20.49 20.26
CA LYS A 216 -19.93 -21.59 21.14
C LYS A 216 -18.66 -22.29 20.64
N GLY A 217 -18.01 -21.74 19.62
CA GLY A 217 -16.85 -22.32 18.96
C GLY A 217 -17.19 -23.55 18.10
N VAL A 218 -18.47 -23.82 17.85
CA VAL A 218 -18.92 -24.96 17.04
C VAL A 218 -18.79 -24.61 15.57
N LEU A 219 -18.17 -25.48 14.79
CA LEU A 219 -18.05 -25.33 13.34
C LEU A 219 -19.44 -25.37 12.70
N VAL A 220 -19.80 -24.32 11.96
CA VAL A 220 -21.09 -24.19 11.28
C VAL A 220 -20.96 -24.19 9.76
N ALA A 221 -19.79 -23.83 9.22
CA ALA A 221 -19.48 -23.98 7.81
C ALA A 221 -17.97 -24.17 7.61
N GLN A 222 -17.60 -24.89 6.56
CA GLN A 222 -16.20 -25.05 6.15
C GLN A 222 -16.12 -25.02 4.62
N SER A 223 -15.10 -24.35 4.06
CA SER A 223 -14.80 -24.50 2.64
C SER A 223 -14.27 -25.92 2.39
N GLN A 224 -14.87 -26.65 1.45
CA GLN A 224 -14.41 -28.01 1.16
C GLN A 224 -13.05 -27.96 0.46
N LYS A 225 -12.04 -28.56 1.10
CA LYS A 225 -10.76 -28.87 0.48
C LYS A 225 -11.00 -30.00 -0.53
N ARG A 226 -11.12 -29.68 -1.81
CA ARG A 226 -11.13 -30.69 -2.88
C ARG A 226 -9.71 -31.16 -3.18
#